data_AF-A0A532V920-F1
#
_entry.id   AF-A0A532V920-F1
#
_cell.length_a   1.000
_cell.length_b   1.000
_cell.length_c   1.000
_cell.angle_alpha   90.00
_cell.angle_beta   90.00
_cell.angle_gamma   90.00
#
_symmetry.space_group_name_H-M   'P 1'
#
loop_
_entity.id
_entity.type
_entity.pdbx_description
1 polymer ?
#
loop_
_entity_poly.entity_id
_entity_poly.type
_entity_poly.pdbx_seq_one_letter_code
_entity_poly.pdbx_strand_id
1 'polypeptide(L)'
;MSNFKKLTIAALAVIFLIGATPIAAELDGIWEGHGDGTWRPPSGIVPVHPWQTWKGTVENGRFYGEWYDSTGAHGRFQGVIPSLTQEVAYCEGFWTWVDEGCDPPREITVGPFEMDFHYVIETCRGAWWSELTAVPQGHMWGRRTGP
;
A
#
# COMPACT_ATOMS: atom_id res chain seq x y z
N MET A 1 11.42 -11.40 -52.96
CA MET A 1 12.02 -10.86 -51.72
C MET A 1 11.48 -11.67 -50.54
N SER A 2 12.38 -12.34 -49.82
CA SER A 2 12.12 -13.41 -48.86
C SER A 2 11.34 -12.98 -47.60
N ASN A 3 10.29 -13.74 -47.25
CA ASN A 3 9.49 -13.65 -46.02
C ASN A 3 10.31 -13.79 -44.72
N PHE A 4 11.58 -14.20 -44.81
CA PHE A 4 12.46 -14.43 -43.67
C PHE A 4 12.73 -13.14 -42.87
N LYS A 5 12.87 -11.98 -43.54
CA LYS A 5 13.14 -10.69 -42.88
C LYS A 5 11.99 -10.20 -41.98
N LYS A 6 10.74 -10.53 -42.32
CA LYS A 6 9.55 -10.14 -41.51
C LYS A 6 9.45 -10.95 -40.22
N LEU A 7 9.81 -12.24 -40.29
CA LEU A 7 9.81 -13.14 -39.14
C LEU A 7 10.87 -12.76 -38.10
N THR A 8 12.06 -12.32 -38.53
CA THR A 8 13.13 -11.92 -37.61
C THR A 8 12.81 -10.62 -36.87
N ILE A 9 12.15 -9.67 -37.53
CA ILE A 9 11.75 -8.38 -36.92
C ILE A 9 10.58 -8.58 -35.94
N ALA A 10 9.61 -9.42 -36.29
CA ALA A 10 8.51 -9.75 -35.38
C ALA A 10 9.00 -10.51 -34.12
N ALA A 11 9.96 -11.43 -34.28
CA ALA A 11 10.54 -12.16 -33.15
C ALA A 11 11.37 -11.24 -32.22
N LEU A 12 12.13 -10.29 -32.76
CA LEU A 12 12.85 -9.30 -31.94
C LEU A 12 11.91 -8.36 -31.19
N ALA A 13 10.81 -7.92 -31.81
CA ALA A 13 9.82 -7.05 -31.17
C ALA A 13 9.12 -7.72 -29.97
N VAL A 14 8.82 -9.03 -30.07
CA VAL A 14 8.24 -9.81 -28.96
C VAL A 14 9.24 -9.97 -27.82
N ILE A 15 10.52 -10.19 -28.11
CA ILE A 15 11.57 -10.28 -27.07
C ILE A 15 11.77 -8.93 -26.36
N PHE A 16 11.74 -7.81 -27.09
CA PHE A 16 11.82 -6.47 -26.50
C PHE A 16 10.57 -6.07 -25.71
N LEU A 17 9.38 -6.54 -26.10
CA LEU A 17 8.14 -6.29 -25.36
C LEU A 17 8.05 -7.07 -24.04
N ILE A 18 8.63 -8.27 -23.97
CA ILE A 18 8.70 -9.05 -22.72
C ILE A 18 9.71 -8.45 -21.73
N GLY A 19 10.73 -7.73 -22.22
CA GLY A 19 11.76 -7.10 -21.39
C GLY A 19 11.47 -5.66 -20.95
N ALA A 20 10.31 -5.10 -21.31
CA ALA A 20 9.98 -3.69 -21.08
C ALA A 20 8.69 -3.50 -20.28
N THR A 21 8.34 -4.45 -19.40
CA THR A 21 7.33 -4.17 -18.37
C THR A 21 7.82 -2.94 -17.60
N PRO A 22 7.07 -1.82 -17.59
CA PRO A 22 7.46 -0.68 -16.79
C PRO A 22 7.63 -1.17 -15.35
N ILE A 23 8.73 -0.82 -14.68
CA ILE A 23 9.01 -1.22 -13.29
C ILE A 23 7.81 -0.91 -12.37
N ALA A 24 7.04 0.14 -12.68
CA ALA A 24 5.79 0.46 -12.00
C ALA A 24 4.69 -0.61 -12.13
N ALA A 25 4.57 -1.28 -13.28
CA ALA A 25 3.60 -2.37 -13.48
C ALA A 25 3.98 -3.66 -12.74
N GLU A 26 5.24 -3.81 -12.33
CA GLU A 26 5.65 -4.94 -11.47
C GLU A 26 5.13 -4.79 -10.04
N LEU A 27 4.86 -3.55 -9.62
CA LEU A 27 4.37 -3.22 -8.28
C LEU A 27 2.83 -3.25 -8.17
N ASP A 28 2.13 -2.90 -9.25
CA ASP A 28 0.66 -2.82 -9.29
C ASP A 28 0.01 -4.13 -8.83
N GLY A 29 -1.00 -4.07 -7.96
CA GLY A 29 -1.76 -5.25 -7.55
C GLY A 29 -2.21 -5.18 -6.11
N ILE A 30 -2.70 -6.30 -5.60
CA ILE A 30 -3.29 -6.40 -4.26
C ILE A 30 -2.21 -6.79 -3.26
N TRP A 31 -2.17 -6.03 -2.16
CA TRP A 31 -1.28 -6.22 -1.02
C TRP A 31 -2.13 -6.40 0.24
N GLU A 32 -1.76 -7.37 1.07
CA GLU A 32 -2.48 -7.68 2.31
C GLU A 32 -1.49 -7.96 3.44
N GLY A 33 -1.90 -7.66 4.67
CA GLY A 33 -0.99 -7.80 5.79
C GLY A 33 -1.57 -7.52 7.16
N HIS A 34 -0.64 -7.34 8.09
CA HIS A 34 -0.88 -7.10 9.51
C HIS A 34 0.04 -6.00 10.02
N GLY A 35 -0.25 -5.51 11.20
CA GLY A 35 0.50 -4.45 11.85
C GLY A 35 0.35 -4.52 13.35
N ASP A 36 1.13 -3.69 14.02
CA ASP A 36 1.09 -3.52 15.45
C ASP A 36 0.85 -2.06 15.85
N GLY A 37 0.81 -1.85 17.16
CA GLY A 37 0.62 -0.55 17.78
C GLY A 37 -0.82 -0.30 18.23
N THR A 38 -1.05 0.88 18.79
CA THR A 38 -2.33 1.25 19.36
C THR A 38 -2.47 2.76 19.28
N TRP A 39 -3.62 3.22 18.81
CA TRP A 39 -3.98 4.63 18.84
C TRP A 39 -5.18 4.82 19.77
N ARG A 40 -5.19 5.93 20.51
CA ARG A 40 -6.28 6.28 21.43
C ARG A 40 -7.01 7.50 20.87
N PRO A 41 -8.26 7.34 20.40
CA PRO A 41 -9.07 8.47 19.97
C PRO A 41 -9.25 9.49 21.10
N PRO A 42 -9.22 10.80 20.82
CA PRO A 42 -9.47 11.84 21.82
C PRO A 42 -10.86 11.76 22.47
N SER A 43 -11.83 11.12 21.81
CA SER A 43 -13.22 10.98 22.26
C SER A 43 -13.42 10.05 23.46
N GLY A 44 -12.36 9.46 24.02
CA GLY A 44 -12.45 8.57 25.19
C GLY A 44 -13.00 7.17 24.87
N ILE A 45 -13.04 6.81 23.59
CA ILE A 45 -13.45 5.50 23.08
C ILE A 45 -12.37 4.43 23.38
N VAL A 46 -12.76 3.16 23.26
CA VAL A 46 -11.87 2.00 23.25
C VAL A 46 -10.66 2.27 22.33
N PRO A 47 -9.42 1.98 22.79
CA PRO A 47 -8.24 2.08 21.94
C PRO A 47 -8.42 1.26 20.66
N VAL A 48 -7.99 1.80 19.53
CA VAL A 48 -8.02 1.09 18.25
C VAL A 48 -6.65 0.55 17.90
N HIS A 49 -6.63 -0.58 17.21
CA HIS A 49 -5.41 -1.24 16.77
C HIS A 49 -5.28 -1.13 15.25
N PRO A 50 -4.87 0.03 14.73
CA PRO A 50 -4.86 0.26 13.30
C PRO A 50 -3.91 -0.73 12.63
N TRP A 51 -4.24 -1.12 11.41
CA TRP A 51 -3.46 -2.06 10.61
C TRP A 51 -3.36 -3.48 11.18
N GLN A 52 -4.07 -3.85 12.26
CA GLN A 52 -4.07 -5.23 12.78
C GLN A 52 -4.36 -6.25 11.66
N THR A 53 -5.31 -5.93 10.78
CA THR A 53 -5.39 -6.46 9.42
C THR A 53 -5.55 -5.31 8.43
N TRP A 54 -5.03 -5.48 7.22
CA TRP A 54 -5.24 -4.49 6.15
C TRP A 54 -5.18 -5.12 4.77
N LYS A 55 -5.84 -4.46 3.82
CA LYS A 55 -5.83 -4.79 2.40
C LYS A 55 -5.75 -3.51 1.59
N GLY A 56 -4.79 -3.45 0.67
CA GLY A 56 -4.60 -2.32 -0.22
C GLY A 56 -4.30 -2.74 -1.64
N THR A 57 -4.42 -1.77 -2.53
CA THR A 57 -4.12 -1.89 -3.95
C THR A 57 -3.05 -0.86 -4.28
N VAL A 58 -2.00 -1.31 -4.97
CA VAL A 58 -1.12 -0.41 -5.71
C VAL A 58 -1.61 -0.35 -7.14
N GLU A 59 -1.87 0.85 -7.64
CA GLU A 59 -2.26 1.07 -9.02
C GLU A 59 -1.80 2.45 -9.47
N ASN A 60 -1.11 2.52 -10.62
CA ASN A 60 -0.67 3.78 -11.23
C ASN A 60 0.12 4.67 -10.25
N GLY A 61 1.01 4.08 -9.45
CA GLY A 61 1.86 4.80 -8.48
C GLY A 61 1.13 5.32 -7.25
N ARG A 62 -0.08 4.82 -6.97
CA ARG A 62 -0.84 5.11 -5.75
C ARG A 62 -1.05 3.85 -4.96
N PHE A 63 -1.00 3.95 -3.64
CA PHE A 63 -1.33 2.87 -2.72
C PHE A 63 -2.53 3.27 -1.88
N TYR A 64 -3.62 2.52 -1.94
CA TYR A 64 -4.85 2.84 -1.20
C TYR A 64 -5.57 1.59 -0.74
N GLY A 65 -6.37 1.70 0.31
CA GLY A 65 -7.06 0.54 0.87
C GLY A 65 -7.70 0.80 2.22
N GLU A 66 -7.92 -0.28 2.94
CA GLU A 66 -8.65 -0.30 4.21
C GLU A 66 -7.91 -1.13 5.25
N TRP A 67 -8.05 -0.73 6.51
CA TRP A 67 -7.55 -1.48 7.66
C TRP A 67 -8.69 -1.79 8.62
N TYR A 68 -8.53 -2.87 9.37
CA TYR A 68 -9.52 -3.36 10.33
C TYR A 68 -8.81 -3.84 11.59
N ASP A 69 -9.51 -3.77 12.71
CA ASP A 69 -9.11 -4.41 13.96
C ASP A 69 -10.15 -5.42 14.45
N SER A 70 -9.73 -6.23 15.42
CA SER A 70 -10.56 -7.29 15.99
C SER A 70 -11.77 -6.81 16.80
N THR A 71 -11.83 -5.52 17.12
CA THR A 71 -12.95 -4.88 17.82
C THR A 71 -13.99 -4.30 16.85
N GLY A 72 -13.70 -4.33 15.54
CA GLY A 72 -14.55 -3.78 14.48
C GLY A 72 -14.21 -2.33 14.12
N ALA A 73 -13.20 -1.73 14.74
CA ALA A 73 -12.71 -0.43 14.30
C ALA A 73 -12.01 -0.58 12.95
N HIS A 74 -12.19 0.42 12.09
CA HIS A 74 -11.67 0.38 10.74
C HIS A 74 -11.42 1.79 10.21
N GLY A 75 -10.80 1.85 9.04
CA GLY A 75 -10.59 3.08 8.32
C GLY A 75 -9.90 2.84 7.00
N ARG A 76 -9.45 3.92 6.37
CA ARG A 76 -8.83 3.89 5.05
C ARG A 76 -7.40 4.38 5.10
N PHE A 77 -6.67 4.13 4.03
CA PHE A 77 -5.39 4.75 3.80
C PHE A 77 -5.22 5.09 2.33
N GLN A 78 -4.43 6.12 2.07
CA GLN A 78 -4.02 6.52 0.73
C GLN A 78 -2.63 7.13 0.76
N GLY A 79 -1.80 6.75 -0.20
CA GLY A 79 -0.44 7.22 -0.36
C GLY A 79 -0.02 7.28 -1.82
N VAL A 80 1.10 7.94 -2.05
CA VAL A 80 1.76 8.07 -3.34
C VAL A 80 3.12 7.40 -3.27
N ILE A 81 3.62 6.95 -4.43
CA ILE A 81 4.96 6.36 -4.55
C ILE A 81 5.87 7.39 -5.22
N PRO A 82 6.54 8.28 -4.44
CA PRO A 82 7.38 9.33 -5.01
C PRO A 82 8.72 8.79 -5.53
N SER A 83 9.13 7.59 -5.10
CA SER A 83 10.44 7.03 -5.45
C SER A 83 10.35 5.53 -5.74
N LEU A 84 11.01 5.11 -6.81
CA LEU A 84 11.09 3.74 -7.27
C LEU A 84 12.53 3.43 -7.70
N THR A 85 13.12 2.44 -7.05
CA THR A 85 14.42 1.85 -7.41
C THR A 85 14.19 0.51 -8.11
N GLN A 86 15.25 -0.23 -8.44
CA GLN A 86 15.18 -1.57 -9.06
C GLN A 86 14.64 -2.67 -8.14
N GLU A 87 14.49 -2.43 -6.84
CA GLU A 87 14.04 -3.45 -5.89
C GLU A 87 12.98 -2.94 -4.91
N VAL A 88 12.98 -1.63 -4.64
CA VAL A 88 12.15 -1.01 -3.61
C VAL A 88 11.39 0.18 -4.18
N ALA A 89 10.10 0.22 -3.91
CA ALA A 89 9.25 1.40 -4.09
C ALA A 89 8.90 1.97 -2.72
N TYR A 90 9.26 3.23 -2.48
CA TYR A 90 8.91 3.94 -1.25
C TYR A 90 7.57 4.64 -1.44
N CYS A 91 6.67 4.48 -0.48
CA CYS A 91 5.36 5.10 -0.44
C CYS A 91 5.17 5.90 0.85
N GLU A 92 4.57 7.06 0.73
CA GLU A 92 4.15 7.89 1.85
C GLU A 92 2.69 8.32 1.67
N GLY A 93 1.97 8.46 2.79
CA GLY A 93 0.55 8.75 2.74
C GLY A 93 -0.05 9.07 4.10
N PHE A 94 -1.39 9.03 4.15
CA PHE A 94 -2.17 9.24 5.37
C PHE A 94 -3.18 8.13 5.55
N TRP A 95 -3.53 7.87 6.80
CA TRP A 95 -4.58 6.94 7.17
C TRP A 95 -5.66 7.63 8.00
N THR A 96 -6.85 7.07 7.91
CA THR A 96 -8.07 7.57 8.55
C THR A 96 -8.64 6.53 9.49
N TRP A 97 -9.52 6.97 10.38
CA TRP A 97 -10.36 6.13 11.22
C TRP A 97 -11.82 6.56 11.04
N VAL A 98 -12.72 5.58 11.01
CA VAL A 98 -14.17 5.82 10.98
C VAL A 98 -14.71 5.81 12.41
N ASP A 99 -15.15 6.98 12.87
CA ASP A 99 -15.84 7.16 14.15
C ASP A 99 -17.33 6.83 14.00
N GLU A 100 -17.69 5.60 14.35
CA GLU A 100 -19.06 5.09 14.42
C GLU A 100 -19.85 5.64 15.63
N GLY A 101 -19.20 6.40 16.52
CA GLY A 101 -19.86 7.09 17.63
C GLY A 101 -20.64 8.34 17.22
N CYS A 102 -20.46 8.81 15.98
CA CYS A 102 -21.17 9.94 15.39
C CYS A 102 -22.32 9.48 14.48
N ASP A 103 -23.39 10.27 14.36
CA ASP A 103 -24.47 10.06 13.38
C ASP A 103 -24.58 11.30 12.45
N PRO A 104 -24.21 11.17 11.16
CA PRO A 104 -23.65 9.97 10.52
C PRO A 104 -22.21 9.67 10.97
N PRO A 105 -21.71 8.44 10.74
CA PRO A 105 -20.32 8.08 11.01
C PRO A 105 -19.35 9.06 10.35
N ARG A 106 -18.27 9.39 11.05
CA ARG A 106 -17.32 10.41 10.62
C ARG A 106 -15.95 9.81 10.33
N GLU A 107 -15.42 10.07 9.13
CA GLU A 107 -14.04 9.72 8.80
C GLU A 107 -13.07 10.83 9.28
N ILE A 108 -12.02 10.45 10.00
CA ILE A 108 -11.05 11.35 10.63
C ILE A 108 -9.65 10.96 10.16
N THR A 109 -8.91 11.89 9.56
CA THR A 109 -7.47 11.70 9.31
C THR A 109 -6.73 11.61 10.63
N VAL A 110 -5.98 10.52 10.84
CA VAL A 110 -5.30 10.25 12.11
C VAL A 110 -3.82 10.58 12.04
N GLY A 111 -3.17 10.27 10.92
CA GLY A 111 -1.77 10.59 10.75
C GLY A 111 -1.13 10.00 9.50
N PRO A 112 0.17 10.25 9.33
CA PRO A 112 0.91 9.77 8.19
C PRO A 112 1.28 8.29 8.34
N PHE A 113 1.65 7.68 7.22
CA PHE A 113 2.32 6.40 7.17
C PHE A 113 3.39 6.42 6.06
N GLU A 114 4.35 5.51 6.21
CA GLU A 114 5.38 5.22 5.21
C GLU A 114 5.44 3.71 4.99
N MET A 115 5.72 3.27 3.76
CA MET A 115 5.76 1.87 3.37
C MET A 115 6.81 1.65 2.27
N ASP A 116 7.71 0.71 2.50
CA ASP A 116 8.61 0.18 1.49
C ASP A 116 8.03 -1.10 0.89
N PHE A 117 7.84 -1.11 -0.42
CA PHE A 117 7.45 -2.28 -1.19
C PHE A 117 8.67 -2.91 -1.85
N HIS A 118 9.07 -4.09 -1.35
CA HIS A 118 10.08 -4.92 -1.98
C HIS A 118 9.42 -5.82 -3.03
N TYR A 119 9.18 -5.28 -4.22
CA TYR A 119 8.34 -5.92 -5.25
C TYR A 119 8.99 -7.15 -5.89
N VAL A 120 10.31 -7.32 -5.78
CA VAL A 120 11.02 -8.53 -6.24
C VAL A 120 10.71 -9.75 -5.36
N ILE A 121 10.60 -9.56 -4.04
CA ILE A 121 10.29 -10.63 -3.07
C ILE A 121 8.83 -10.57 -2.61
N GLU A 122 8.04 -9.68 -3.20
CA GLU A 122 6.60 -9.51 -2.97
C GLU A 122 6.22 -9.26 -1.50
N THR A 123 7.07 -8.54 -0.75
CA THR A 123 6.80 -8.16 0.64
C THR A 123 6.85 -6.65 0.83
N CYS A 124 6.10 -6.13 1.79
CA CYS A 124 6.17 -4.74 2.18
C CYS A 124 6.32 -4.59 3.69
N ARG A 125 6.93 -3.47 4.10
CA ARG A 125 7.08 -3.09 5.50
C ARG A 125 6.99 -1.58 5.64
N GLY A 126 6.35 -1.13 6.70
CA GLY A 126 6.14 0.29 6.94
C GLY A 126 6.00 0.64 8.42
N ALA A 127 5.81 1.92 8.65
CA ALA A 127 5.53 2.52 9.95
C ALA A 127 4.38 3.51 9.82
N TRP A 128 3.63 3.69 10.90
CA TRP A 128 2.53 4.64 10.97
C TRP A 128 2.63 5.50 12.23
N TRP A 129 2.06 6.70 12.13
CA TRP A 129 2.05 7.70 13.18
C TRP A 129 0.64 8.22 13.40
N SER A 130 0.41 8.82 14.56
CA SER A 130 -0.66 9.83 14.70
C SER A 130 -0.06 11.21 14.53
N GLU A 131 -0.87 12.19 14.11
CA GLU A 131 -0.48 13.61 14.04
C GLU A 131 0.00 14.16 15.40
N LEU A 132 -0.25 13.45 16.50
CA LEU A 132 0.10 13.84 17.85
C LEU A 132 1.55 13.48 18.24
N THR A 133 2.26 12.69 17.43
CA THR A 133 3.56 12.11 17.84
C THR A 133 4.59 12.13 16.72
N ALA A 134 5.84 12.51 17.06
CA ALA A 134 6.98 12.47 16.14
C ALA A 134 7.63 11.07 16.02
N VAL A 135 7.22 10.11 16.85
CA VAL A 135 7.73 8.73 16.83
C VAL A 135 6.67 7.78 16.28
N PRO A 136 7.06 6.73 15.52
CA PRO A 136 6.12 5.74 15.04
C PRO A 136 5.35 5.12 16.21
N GLN A 137 4.04 4.95 16.04
CA GLN A 137 3.18 4.31 17.03
C GLN A 137 2.98 2.81 16.76
N GLY A 138 3.32 2.37 15.56
CA GLY A 138 3.36 0.97 15.17
C GLY A 138 3.94 0.78 13.79
N HIS A 139 3.99 -0.48 13.39
CA HIS A 139 4.56 -0.95 12.13
C HIS A 139 3.54 -1.77 11.36
N MET A 140 3.76 -1.87 10.06
CA MET A 140 2.95 -2.65 9.14
C MET A 140 3.86 -3.60 8.37
N TRP A 141 3.35 -4.78 8.05
CA TRP A 141 3.98 -5.76 7.19
C TRP A 141 2.93 -6.41 6.32
N GLY A 142 3.30 -6.74 5.09
CA GLY A 142 2.39 -7.44 4.20
C GLY A 142 3.12 -8.11 3.06
N ARG A 143 2.31 -8.69 2.17
CA ARG A 143 2.77 -9.33 0.96
C ARG A 143 1.78 -9.10 -0.17
N ARG A 144 2.26 -9.23 -1.40
CA ARG A 144 1.38 -9.26 -2.57
C ARG A 144 0.56 -10.55 -2.54
N THR A 145 -0.72 -10.45 -2.88
CA THR A 145 -1.64 -11.59 -2.96
C THR A 145 -2.35 -11.70 -4.30
N GLY A 146 -2.24 -10.69 -5.16
CA GLY A 146 -2.76 -10.74 -6.53
C GLY A 146 -2.20 -9.64 -7.43
N PRO A 147 -2.33 -9.81 -8.76
CA PRO A 147 -2.16 -8.73 -9.73
C PRO A 147 -3.31 -7.71 -9.66
#